data_AF-A0A453G886-F1
#
_entry.id   AF-A0A453G886-F1
#
_cell.length_a   1.000
_cell.length_b   1.000
_cell.length_c   1.000
_cell.angle_alpha   90.00
_cell.angle_beta   90.00
_cell.angle_gamma   90.00
#
_symmetry.space_group_name_H-M   'P 1'
#
loop_
_entity.id
_entity.type
_entity.pdbx_description
1 polymer ?
#
loop_
_entity_poly.entity_id
_entity_poly.type
_entity_poly.pdbx_seq_one_letter_code
_entity_poly.pdbx_strand_id
1 'polypeptide(L)'
;PEDPSKQNLAQVTGSIQKTLGLLHQLNLNVSSFSSASQLPLLQRLNALVAELDTMQKLADGCNIQVPMEVVNLIDDGKNPDEFTRDVLNSCIAKNQITKGKTDAFKSLRKHLLEELEEAFPDDAEAYRQIRATSAAVSGNAPAFLGLAVPSHVYLY
;
A
#
# COMPACT_ATOMS: atom_id res chain seq x y z
N PRO A 1 -18.82 -1.04 -16.41
CA PRO A 1 -17.82 -2.05 -16.80
C PRO A 1 -16.98 -2.45 -15.58
N GLU A 2 -17.02 -3.71 -15.17
CA GLU A 2 -16.16 -4.19 -14.08
C GLU A 2 -14.70 -4.23 -14.53
N ASP A 3 -13.80 -3.93 -13.59
CA ASP A 3 -12.35 -3.96 -13.79
C ASP A 3 -11.91 -5.42 -14.02
N PRO A 4 -11.31 -5.76 -15.18
CA PRO A 4 -10.93 -7.13 -15.51
C PRO A 4 -10.01 -7.77 -14.47
N SER A 5 -9.21 -6.97 -13.78
CA SER A 5 -8.34 -7.39 -12.68
C SER A 5 -9.13 -7.95 -11.49
N LYS A 6 -10.25 -7.30 -11.15
CA LYS A 6 -11.12 -7.72 -10.05
C LYS A 6 -11.90 -8.98 -10.40
N GLN A 7 -12.31 -9.12 -11.66
CA GLN A 7 -12.96 -10.32 -12.15
C GLN A 7 -12.03 -11.54 -12.07
N ASN A 8 -10.77 -11.40 -12.48
CA ASN A 8 -9.77 -12.47 -12.37
C ASN A 8 -9.55 -12.90 -10.91
N LEU A 9 -9.45 -11.93 -9.99
CA LEU A 9 -9.28 -12.23 -8.56
C LEU A 9 -10.48 -12.98 -7.97
N ALA A 10 -11.70 -12.62 -8.37
CA ALA A 10 -12.91 -13.32 -7.95
C ALA A 10 -12.93 -14.78 -8.45
N GLN A 11 -12.47 -15.03 -9.69
CA GLN A 11 -12.36 -16.38 -10.24
C GLN A 11 -11.31 -17.23 -9.50
N VAL A 12 -10.13 -16.67 -9.22
CA VAL A 12 -9.10 -17.35 -8.41
C VAL A 12 -9.64 -17.67 -7.01
N THR A 13 -10.33 -16.71 -6.38
CA THR A 13 -10.96 -16.91 -5.07
C THR A 13 -11.98 -18.06 -5.10
N GLY A 14 -12.83 -18.12 -6.13
CA GLY A 14 -13.78 -19.22 -6.31
C GLY A 14 -13.09 -20.58 -6.49
N SER A 15 -11.99 -20.62 -7.25
CA SER A 15 -11.19 -21.85 -7.45
C SER A 15 -10.52 -22.32 -6.16
N ILE A 16 -10.01 -21.40 -5.33
CA ILE A 16 -9.47 -21.71 -3.99
C ILE A 16 -10.56 -22.33 -3.11
N GLN A 17 -11.75 -21.73 -3.06
CA GLN A 17 -12.88 -22.26 -2.28
C GLN A 17 -13.29 -23.65 -2.74
N LYS A 18 -13.35 -23.88 -4.06
CA LYS A 18 -13.66 -25.21 -4.62
C LYS A 18 -12.58 -26.24 -4.27
N THR A 19 -11.31 -25.86 -4.34
CA THR A 19 -10.18 -26.71 -3.94
C THR A 19 -10.26 -27.12 -2.47
N LEU A 20 -10.54 -26.17 -1.57
CA LEU A 20 -10.75 -26.44 -0.15
C LEU A 20 -11.93 -27.40 0.08
N GLY A 21 -13.02 -27.22 -0.66
CA GLY A 21 -14.18 -28.12 -0.64
C GLY A 21 -13.81 -29.55 -1.07
N LEU A 22 -13.05 -29.71 -2.15
CA LEU A 22 -12.57 -31.01 -2.63
C LEU A 22 -11.65 -31.69 -1.61
N LEU A 23 -10.71 -30.95 -1.00
CA LEU A 23 -9.84 -31.45 0.06
C LEU A 23 -10.63 -31.93 1.28
N HIS A 24 -11.63 -31.16 1.71
CA HIS A 24 -12.48 -31.55 2.82
C HIS A 24 -13.27 -32.84 2.52
N GLN A 25 -13.86 -32.93 1.33
CA GLN A 25 -14.59 -34.13 0.90
C GLN A 25 -13.68 -35.35 0.77
N LEU A 26 -12.44 -35.17 0.29
CA LEU A 26 -11.43 -36.22 0.28
C LEU A 26 -11.11 -36.70 1.70
N ASN A 27 -10.90 -35.78 2.64
CA ASN A 27 -10.65 -36.12 4.03
C ASN A 27 -11.78 -36.96 4.64
N LEU A 28 -13.05 -36.59 4.40
CA LEU A 28 -14.20 -37.36 4.87
C LEU A 28 -14.26 -38.77 4.27
N ASN A 29 -14.01 -38.90 2.96
CA ASN A 29 -13.98 -40.19 2.27
C ASN A 29 -12.88 -41.10 2.79
N VAL A 30 -11.68 -40.56 3.07
CA VAL A 30 -10.56 -41.33 3.61
C VAL A 30 -10.81 -41.71 5.07
N SER A 31 -11.36 -40.80 5.87
CA SER A 31 -11.66 -41.03 7.29
C SER A 31 -12.73 -42.11 7.51
N SER A 32 -13.61 -42.33 6.54
CA SER A 32 -14.72 -43.30 6.60
C SER A 32 -14.67 -44.30 5.44
N PHE A 33 -13.46 -44.70 5.04
CA PHE A 33 -13.26 -45.50 3.85
C PHE A 33 -13.96 -46.87 3.92
N SER A 34 -14.61 -47.22 2.81
CA SER A 34 -15.19 -48.53 2.53
C SER A 34 -14.96 -48.92 1.07
N SER A 35 -15.13 -50.20 0.72
CA SER A 35 -14.97 -50.67 -0.66
C SER A 35 -15.87 -49.93 -1.66
N ALA A 36 -17.06 -49.50 -1.22
CA ALA A 36 -17.98 -48.70 -2.05
C ALA A 36 -17.46 -47.28 -2.35
N SER A 37 -16.57 -46.75 -1.51
CA SER A 37 -16.01 -45.40 -1.65
C SER A 37 -14.77 -45.32 -2.54
N GLN A 38 -14.23 -46.45 -3.00
CA GLN A 38 -12.99 -46.51 -3.78
C GLN A 38 -13.06 -45.71 -5.09
N LEU A 39 -14.11 -45.92 -5.89
CA LEU A 39 -14.29 -45.19 -7.15
C LEU A 39 -14.57 -43.69 -6.91
N PRO A 40 -15.48 -43.29 -6.00
CA PRO A 40 -15.69 -41.88 -5.63
C PRO A 40 -14.44 -41.16 -5.10
N LEU A 41 -13.53 -41.87 -4.43
CA LEU A 41 -12.25 -41.34 -3.96
C LEU A 41 -11.33 -40.99 -5.13
N LEU A 42 -11.15 -41.92 -6.08
CA LEU A 42 -10.34 -41.69 -7.29
C LEU A 42 -10.89 -40.53 -8.13
N GLN A 43 -12.20 -40.47 -8.30
CA GLN A 43 -12.86 -39.36 -9.02
C GLN A 43 -12.58 -38.00 -8.36
N ARG A 44 -12.65 -37.93 -7.03
CA ARG A 44 -12.36 -36.69 -6.28
C ARG A 44 -10.88 -36.30 -6.34
N LEU A 45 -9.97 -37.26 -6.33
CA LEU A 45 -8.53 -36.99 -6.47
C LEU A 45 -8.25 -36.38 -7.85
N ASN A 46 -8.80 -36.97 -8.91
CA ASN A 46 -8.67 -36.42 -10.26
C ASN A 46 -9.32 -35.03 -10.38
N ALA A 47 -10.48 -34.82 -9.74
CA ALA A 47 -11.13 -33.51 -9.69
C ALA A 47 -10.27 -32.45 -8.97
N LEU A 48 -9.59 -32.84 -7.87
CA LEU A 48 -8.66 -31.95 -7.16
C LEU A 48 -7.47 -31.57 -8.06
N VAL A 49 -6.86 -32.55 -8.74
CA VAL A 49 -5.75 -32.30 -9.66
C VAL A 49 -6.17 -31.36 -10.80
N ALA A 50 -7.34 -31.59 -11.40
CA ALA A 50 -7.88 -30.72 -12.45
C ALA A 50 -8.19 -29.30 -11.95
N GLU A 51 -8.67 -29.17 -10.72
CA GLU A 51 -8.94 -27.85 -10.13
C GLU A 51 -7.66 -27.10 -9.79
N LEU A 52 -6.61 -27.77 -9.29
CA LEU A 52 -5.30 -27.17 -9.06
C LEU A 52 -4.66 -26.65 -10.35
N ASP A 53 -4.78 -27.40 -11.46
CA ASP A 53 -4.34 -26.95 -12.78
C ASP A 53 -5.14 -25.73 -13.27
N THR A 54 -6.45 -25.72 -13.03
CA THR A 54 -7.32 -24.57 -13.34
C THR A 54 -6.93 -23.35 -12.52
N MET A 55 -6.69 -23.53 -11.22
CA MET A 55 -6.29 -22.46 -10.31
C MET A 55 -4.95 -21.83 -10.74
N GLN A 56 -3.97 -22.65 -11.13
CA GLN A 56 -2.68 -22.17 -11.63
C GLN A 56 -2.84 -21.30 -12.88
N LYS A 57 -3.67 -21.72 -13.86
CA LYS A 57 -3.94 -20.96 -15.08
C LYS A 57 -4.67 -19.64 -14.82
N LEU A 58 -5.60 -19.64 -13.85
CA LEU A 58 -6.31 -18.42 -13.44
C LEU A 58 -5.36 -17.44 -12.74
N ALA A 59 -4.39 -17.95 -11.98
CA ALA A 59 -3.41 -17.12 -11.27
C ALA A 59 -2.50 -16.33 -12.23
N ASP A 60 -2.19 -16.85 -13.42
CA ASP A 60 -1.41 -16.13 -14.45
C ASP A 60 -2.07 -14.81 -14.88
N GLY A 61 -3.40 -14.71 -14.73
CA GLY A 61 -4.18 -13.50 -15.01
C GLY A 61 -4.20 -12.47 -13.87
N CYS A 62 -3.56 -12.76 -12.73
CA CYS A 62 -3.54 -11.92 -11.53
C CYS A 62 -2.15 -11.31 -11.31
N ASN A 63 -1.87 -10.16 -11.94
CA ASN A 63 -0.61 -9.44 -11.77
C ASN A 63 -0.62 -8.51 -10.54
N ILE A 64 -0.69 -9.08 -9.34
CA ILE A 64 -0.69 -8.34 -8.07
C ILE A 64 0.67 -8.51 -7.39
N GLN A 65 1.30 -7.40 -7.02
CA GLN A 65 2.51 -7.42 -6.20
C GLN A 65 2.15 -7.43 -4.72
N VAL A 66 2.68 -8.41 -4.00
CA VAL A 66 2.46 -8.56 -2.56
C VAL A 66 3.80 -8.32 -1.85
N PRO A 67 3.88 -7.39 -0.89
CA PRO A 67 5.08 -7.20 -0.07
C PRO A 67 5.43 -8.48 0.71
N MET A 68 6.73 -8.78 0.84
CA MET A 68 7.19 -9.98 1.54
C MET A 68 6.79 -9.98 3.02
N GLU A 69 6.67 -8.81 3.65
CA GLU A 69 6.21 -8.66 5.02
C GLU A 69 4.78 -9.18 5.22
N VAL A 70 3.91 -9.01 4.22
CA VAL A 70 2.55 -9.55 4.24
C VAL A 70 2.59 -11.08 4.20
N VAL A 71 3.47 -11.66 3.38
CA VAL A 71 3.67 -13.12 3.29
C VAL A 71 4.17 -13.68 4.63
N ASN A 72 5.16 -13.03 5.24
CA ASN A 72 5.68 -13.44 6.54
C ASN A 72 4.62 -13.41 7.65
N LEU A 73 3.72 -12.42 7.64
CA LEU A 73 2.58 -12.38 8.58
C LEU A 73 1.65 -13.58 8.40
N ILE A 74 1.40 -14.00 7.16
CA ILE A 74 0.56 -15.17 6.86
C ILE A 74 1.24 -16.45 7.36
N ASP A 75 2.54 -16.62 7.11
CA ASP A 75 3.31 -17.79 7.57
C ASP A 75 3.36 -17.89 9.10
N ASP A 76 3.42 -16.76 9.79
CA ASP A 76 3.33 -16.66 11.26
C ASP A 76 1.90 -16.88 11.81
N GLY A 77 0.89 -17.01 10.95
CA GLY A 77 -0.52 -17.12 11.34
C GLY A 77 -1.13 -15.82 11.89
N LYS A 78 -0.53 -14.67 11.57
CA LYS A 78 -1.00 -13.33 11.95
C LYS A 78 -1.91 -12.74 10.87
N ASN A 79 -2.61 -11.65 11.22
CA ASN A 79 -3.44 -10.93 10.27
C ASN A 79 -2.57 -10.13 9.28
N PRO A 80 -2.65 -10.32 7.95
CA PRO A 80 -1.91 -9.50 6.99
C PRO A 80 -2.26 -8.00 7.04
N ASP A 81 -3.45 -7.63 7.54
CA ASP A 81 -3.88 -6.22 7.67
C ASP A 81 -3.03 -5.42 8.67
N GLU A 82 -2.29 -6.10 9.55
CA GLU A 82 -1.35 -5.44 10.47
C GLU A 82 -0.30 -4.64 9.72
N PHE A 83 0.22 -5.19 8.61
CA PHE A 83 1.17 -4.48 7.75
C PHE A 83 0.58 -3.19 7.18
N THR A 84 -0.63 -3.26 6.64
CA THR A 84 -1.34 -2.10 6.07
C THR A 84 -1.53 -1.01 7.12
N ARG A 85 -1.95 -1.41 8.34
CA ARG A 85 -2.11 -0.50 9.47
C ARG A 85 -0.80 0.15 9.87
N ASP A 86 0.29 -0.62 9.96
CA ASP A 86 1.59 -0.11 10.38
C ASP A 86 2.18 0.86 9.35
N VAL A 87 2.05 0.57 8.06
CA VAL A 87 2.46 1.47 6.98
C VAL A 87 1.68 2.78 7.04
N LEU A 88 0.36 2.71 7.24
CA LEU A 88 -0.49 3.89 7.36
C LEU A 88 -0.09 4.74 8.56
N ASN A 89 0.05 4.13 9.73
CA ASN A 89 0.47 4.80 10.96
C ASN A 89 1.85 5.43 10.83
N SER A 90 2.80 4.72 10.21
CA SER A 90 4.14 5.25 9.90
C SER A 90 4.06 6.46 8.98
N CYS A 91 3.20 6.43 7.96
CA CYS A 91 2.99 7.54 7.05
C CYS A 91 2.43 8.77 7.78
N ILE A 92 1.42 8.59 8.63
CA ILE A 92 0.82 9.67 9.44
C ILE A 92 1.89 10.29 10.35
N ALA A 93 2.63 9.48 11.09
CA ALA A 93 3.68 9.96 12.00
C ALA A 93 4.78 10.73 11.23
N LYS A 94 5.26 10.18 10.11
CA LYS A 94 6.26 10.84 9.26
C LYS A 94 5.75 12.15 8.68
N ASN A 95 4.48 12.22 8.27
CA ASN A 95 3.85 13.43 7.77
C ASN A 95 3.82 14.52 8.86
N GLN A 96 3.36 14.17 10.07
CA GLN A 96 3.32 15.09 11.21
C GLN A 96 4.71 15.60 11.59
N ILE A 97 5.71 14.73 11.66
CA ILE A 97 7.11 15.11 11.92
C ILE A 97 7.62 16.07 10.84
N THR A 98 7.35 15.77 9.57
CA THR A 98 7.79 16.60 8.44
C THR A 98 7.13 17.98 8.48
N LYS A 99 5.84 18.03 8.81
CA LYS A 99 5.11 19.29 9.02
C LYS A 99 5.71 20.08 10.19
N GLY A 100 5.92 19.45 11.34
CA GLY A 100 6.51 20.08 12.51
C GLY A 100 7.90 20.66 12.24
N LYS A 101 8.76 19.92 11.52
CA LYS A 101 10.07 20.43 11.06
C LYS A 101 9.91 21.64 10.15
N THR A 102 9.01 21.56 9.16
CA THR A 102 8.74 22.66 8.22
C THR A 102 8.27 23.92 8.96
N ASP A 103 7.36 23.77 9.92
CA ASP A 103 6.82 24.89 10.69
C ASP A 103 7.87 25.49 11.63
N ALA A 104 8.73 24.66 12.24
CA ALA A 104 9.87 25.12 13.03
C ALA A 104 10.86 25.94 12.17
N PHE A 105 11.21 25.48 10.96
CA PHE A 105 12.06 26.24 10.05
C PHE A 105 11.42 27.55 9.60
N LYS A 106 10.10 27.57 9.34
CA LYS A 106 9.37 28.80 9.02
C LYS A 106 9.40 29.79 10.19
N SER A 107 9.20 29.31 11.41
CA SER A 107 9.25 30.13 12.62
C SER A 107 10.64 30.68 12.89
N LEU A 108 11.69 29.85 12.79
CA LEU A 108 13.08 30.29 12.91
C LEU A 108 13.41 31.37 11.89
N ARG A 109 13.05 31.14 10.62
CA ARG A 109 13.24 32.11 9.55
C ARG A 109 12.55 33.44 9.87
N LYS A 110 11.31 33.39 10.37
CA LYS A 110 10.55 34.58 10.75
C LYS A 110 11.30 35.38 11.82
N HIS A 111 11.69 34.74 12.93
CA HIS A 111 12.40 35.43 14.01
C HIS A 111 13.73 36.01 13.56
N LEU A 112 14.51 35.28 12.76
CA LEU A 112 15.78 35.79 12.21
C LEU A 112 15.58 37.03 11.33
N LEU A 113 14.47 37.10 10.58
CA LEU A 113 14.17 38.28 9.76
C LEU A 113 13.71 39.46 10.60
N GLU A 114 12.94 39.23 11.66
CA GLU A 114 12.52 40.29 12.59
C GLU A 114 13.73 40.93 13.27
N GLU A 115 14.66 40.12 13.80
CA GLU A 115 15.91 40.61 14.41
C GLU A 115 16.82 41.32 13.39
N LEU A 116 16.89 40.81 12.15
CA LEU A 116 17.68 41.44 11.10
C LEU A 116 17.10 42.80 10.68
N GLU A 117 15.78 42.93 10.62
CA GLU A 117 15.11 44.21 10.32
C GLU A 117 15.37 45.27 11.39
N GLU A 118 15.42 44.87 12.66
CA GLU A 118 15.72 45.79 13.76
C GLU A 118 17.20 46.20 13.79
N ALA A 119 18.12 45.26 13.57
CA ALA A 119 19.56 45.52 13.67
C ALA A 119 20.18 46.11 12.39
N PHE A 120 19.73 45.68 11.21
CA PHE A 120 20.32 46.00 9.89
C PHE A 120 19.24 46.13 8.79
N PRO A 121 18.50 47.25 8.76
CA PRO A 121 17.33 47.41 7.88
C PRO A 121 17.67 47.37 6.37
N ASP A 122 18.82 47.91 5.97
CA ASP A 122 19.26 47.92 4.56
C ASP A 122 19.58 46.50 4.06
N ASP A 123 20.19 45.67 4.91
CA ASP A 123 20.52 44.28 4.59
C ASP A 123 19.26 43.39 4.54
N ALA A 124 18.28 43.64 5.42
CA ALA A 124 16.99 42.96 5.39
C ALA A 124 16.24 43.21 4.07
N GLU A 125 16.30 44.45 3.55
CA GLU A 125 15.69 44.81 2.28
C GLU A 125 16.41 44.16 1.08
N ALA A 126 17.75 44.12 1.09
CA ALA A 126 18.53 43.39 0.10
C ALA A 126 18.17 41.89 0.08
N TYR A 127 18.04 41.27 1.25
CA TYR A 127 17.62 39.87 1.37
C TYR A 127 16.20 39.63 0.79
N ARG A 128 15.25 40.53 1.07
CA ARG A 128 13.88 40.45 0.51
C ARG A 128 13.90 40.45 -1.01
N GLN A 129 14.70 41.32 -1.63
CA GLN A 129 14.83 41.42 -3.08
C GLN A 129 15.41 40.14 -3.68
N ILE A 130 16.52 39.61 -3.13
CA ILE A 130 17.13 38.35 -3.58
C ILE A 130 16.13 37.19 -3.51
N ARG A 131 15.35 37.12 -2.43
CA ARG A 131 14.34 36.08 -2.25
C ARG A 131 13.18 36.21 -3.24
N ALA A 132 12.70 37.42 -3.50
CA ALA A 132 11.64 37.66 -4.49
C ALA A 132 12.09 37.23 -5.89
N THR A 133 13.32 37.55 -6.28
CA THR A 133 13.92 37.11 -7.55
C THR A 133 14.06 35.58 -7.60
N SER A 134 14.53 34.96 -6.51
CA SER A 134 14.70 33.50 -6.44
C SER A 134 13.37 32.74 -6.51
N ALA A 135 12.32 33.26 -5.88
CA ALA A 135 10.98 32.68 -5.92
C ALA A 135 10.34 32.78 -7.33
N ALA A 136 10.56 33.89 -8.04
CA ALA A 136 10.10 34.06 -9.41
C ALA A 136 10.81 33.10 -10.40
N VAL A 137 12.10 32.82 -10.18
CA VAL A 137 12.87 31.85 -11.00
C VAL A 137 12.40 30.41 -10.76
N SER A 138 12.04 30.05 -9.52
CA SER A 138 11.55 28.70 -9.19
C SER A 138 10.12 28.41 -9.67
N GLY A 139 9.33 29.44 -10.00
CA GLY A 139 7.97 29.29 -10.55
C GLY A 139 7.91 28.71 -11.97
N ASN A 140 9.04 28.63 -12.66
CA ASN A 140 9.16 28.03 -14.00
C ASN A 140 9.66 26.56 -13.98
N ALA A 141 9.87 25.96 -12.81
CA ALA A 141 10.24 24.55 -12.68
C ALA A 141 8.99 23.70 -12.37
N PRO A 142 8.82 22.50 -12.99
CA PRO A 142 7.76 21.59 -12.61
C PRO A 142 7.90 21.29 -11.11
N ALA A 143 6.78 21.32 -10.38
CA ALA A 143 6.67 21.27 -8.93
C ALA A 143 7.18 19.94 -8.30
N PHE A 144 8.48 19.66 -8.43
CA PHE A 144 9.12 18.44 -7.93
C PHE A 144 9.97 18.67 -6.67
N LEU A 145 10.08 19.90 -6.17
CA LEU A 145 10.80 20.25 -4.94
C LEU A 145 9.91 21.07 -3.98
N GLY A 146 8.86 20.42 -3.46
CA GLY A 146 8.60 20.34 -2.02
C GLY A 146 8.65 21.59 -1.12
N LEU A 147 8.21 22.78 -1.54
CA LEU A 147 7.90 23.88 -0.59
C LEU A 147 6.54 24.56 -0.79
N ALA A 148 5.79 24.22 -1.84
CA ALA A 148 4.39 24.58 -1.96
C ALA A 148 3.54 23.40 -1.47
N VAL A 149 3.30 23.33 -0.16
CA VAL A 149 2.13 22.58 0.33
C VAL A 149 0.93 23.49 0.09
N PRO A 150 0.01 23.17 -0.84
CA PRO A 150 -1.23 23.92 -0.92
C PRO A 150 -1.97 23.73 0.40
N SER A 151 -2.42 24.83 1.01
CA SER A 151 -3.12 24.84 2.31
C SER A 151 -4.48 24.11 2.32
N HIS A 152 -4.80 23.29 1.31
CA HIS A 152 -6.12 22.68 1.09
C HIS A 152 -6.06 21.20 0.72
N VAL A 153 -5.26 20.41 1.45
CA VAL A 153 -5.55 18.97 1.58
C VAL A 153 -5.45 18.61 3.06
N TYR A 154 -6.47 19.03 3.82
CA TYR A 154 -6.81 18.37 5.07
C TYR A 154 -7.63 17.14 4.70
N LEU A 155 -7.01 15.96 4.71
CA LEU A 155 -7.76 14.73 4.86
C LEU A 155 -8.09 14.60 6.34
N TYR A 156 -9.38 14.78 6.64
CA TYR A 156 -10.02 14.25 7.84
C TYR A 156 -9.97 12.72 7.82
#